data_AF-A0A0C3N679-F1
#
_entry.id   AF-A0A0C3N679-F1
#
_cell.length_a   1.000
_cell.length_b   1.000
_cell.length_c   1.000
_cell.angle_alpha   90.00
_cell.angle_beta   90.00
_cell.angle_gamma   90.00
#
_symmetry.space_group_name_H-M   'P 1'
#
loop_
_entity.id
_entity.type
_entity.pdbx_description
1 polymer ?
#
loop_
_entity_poly.entity_id
_entity_poly.type
_entity_poly.pdbx_seq_one_letter_code
_entity_poly.pdbx_strand_id
1 'polypeptide(L)'
;MRALIWLIGIFALAVGVTMLAGVNDGYVLVVLSPWRAQVSLNLFIVVLVVGVALIHLLLRMVTRTVQLPGRVARWRERRRRDKADRALHGSVTALFEGRYSEALKSASTAYSASDGSPMAALVAARAAYGLQDDTRYREWLDHAAEQGKESEVARLMTEAELAIDARQFELAAARLAQLRETGQKHIAMLRLESKVAYELGRWEELVNNVRQLRKHKALTAEQAAPALRRAHVERMRQLVGDASALLGYWQEIPSEELADRGLIKEVLPLMARAGQAMHMRAQTETLLDEQWDSDLARLYASCANTMDDTNACLHKAEAWLEKQPRDAGLLFALGQLCRRVELWGKAQSYLEASLSVDPQVGTHLALAHLFETLERRDESQRHYRAAAEKMAVGALA
;
A
#
# COMPACT_ATOMS: atom_id res chain seq x y z
N MET A 1 20.64 -57.27 19.00
CA MET A 1 19.50 -58.18 19.25
C MET A 1 19.16 -59.04 18.03
N ARG A 2 18.69 -58.48 16.90
CA ARG A 2 18.28 -59.28 15.72
C ARG A 2 19.41 -60.10 15.07
N ALA A 3 20.65 -59.59 15.04
CA ALA A 3 21.80 -60.32 14.48
C ALA A 3 22.25 -61.51 15.35
N LEU A 4 22.14 -61.39 16.68
CA LEU A 4 22.52 -62.45 17.61
C LEU A 4 21.53 -63.62 17.57
N ILE A 5 20.22 -63.32 17.51
CA ILE A 5 19.15 -64.32 17.35
C ILE A 5 19.29 -65.06 16.00
N TRP A 6 19.68 -64.34 14.94
CA TRP A 6 19.92 -64.94 13.62
C TRP A 6 21.16 -65.84 13.61
N LEU A 7 22.23 -65.46 14.32
CA LEU A 7 23.45 -66.27 14.46
C LEU A 7 23.18 -67.57 15.26
N ILE A 8 22.47 -67.47 16.38
CA ILE A 8 22.07 -68.63 17.20
C ILE A 8 21.13 -69.55 16.42
N GLY A 9 20.19 -68.98 15.67
CA GLY A 9 19.28 -69.74 14.80
C GLY A 9 20.03 -70.52 13.70
N ILE A 10 21.06 -69.91 13.08
CA ILE A 10 21.88 -70.59 12.07
C ILE A 10 22.74 -71.70 12.69
N PHE A 11 23.32 -71.48 13.86
CA PHE A 11 24.10 -72.51 14.54
C PHE A 11 23.23 -73.69 15.00
N ALA A 12 22.04 -73.42 15.54
CA ALA A 12 21.08 -74.47 15.91
C ALA A 12 20.59 -75.26 14.68
N LEU A 13 20.35 -74.58 13.55
CA LEU A 13 19.98 -75.21 12.29
C LEU A 13 21.14 -76.06 11.73
N ALA A 14 22.36 -75.56 11.77
CA ALA A 14 23.56 -76.30 11.32
C ALA A 14 23.78 -77.57 12.14
N VAL A 15 23.68 -77.47 13.48
CA VAL A 15 23.79 -78.63 14.38
C VAL A 15 22.66 -79.64 14.13
N GLY A 16 21.42 -79.18 13.95
CA GLY A 16 20.27 -80.05 13.64
C GLY A 16 20.42 -80.78 12.29
N VAL A 17 20.93 -80.09 11.26
CA VAL A 17 21.20 -80.69 9.94
C VAL A 17 22.33 -81.71 10.00
N THR A 18 23.41 -81.44 10.76
CA THR A 18 24.50 -82.41 10.93
C THR A 18 24.08 -83.66 11.71
N MET A 19 23.15 -83.54 12.66
CA MET A 19 22.64 -84.67 13.42
C MET A 19 21.73 -85.57 12.57
N LEU A 20 20.92 -84.99 11.66
CA LEU A 20 20.10 -85.77 10.71
C LEU A 20 20.92 -86.39 9.57
N ALA A 21 22.06 -85.80 9.21
CA ALA A 21 22.93 -86.28 8.14
C ALA A 21 23.63 -87.63 8.45
N GLY A 22 23.70 -88.02 9.73
CA GLY A 22 24.39 -89.24 10.18
C GLY A 22 23.62 -90.56 10.02
N VAL A 23 22.35 -90.54 9.58
CA VAL A 23 21.45 -91.72 9.58
C VAL A 23 20.94 -92.10 8.17
N ASN A 24 21.31 -91.38 7.12
CA ASN A 24 20.70 -91.55 5.79
C ASN A 24 21.74 -91.80 4.68
N ASP A 25 21.82 -93.04 4.19
CA ASP A 25 22.53 -93.45 2.96
C ASP A 25 21.74 -93.13 1.67
N GLY A 26 20.92 -92.08 1.71
CA GLY A 26 20.15 -91.63 0.55
C GLY A 26 21.06 -91.02 -0.52
N TYR A 27 20.81 -91.36 -1.78
CA TYR A 27 21.46 -90.72 -2.93
C TYR A 27 20.40 -90.13 -3.87
N VAL A 28 20.74 -89.01 -4.51
CA VAL A 28 19.93 -88.37 -5.54
C VAL A 28 20.58 -88.70 -6.88
N LEU A 29 19.83 -89.38 -7.74
CA LEU A 29 20.25 -89.68 -9.11
C LEU A 29 19.70 -88.61 -10.05
N VAL A 30 20.58 -87.83 -10.67
CA VAL A 30 20.22 -86.86 -11.71
C VAL A 30 20.56 -87.46 -13.08
N VAL A 31 19.53 -87.69 -13.89
CA VAL A 31 19.66 -88.28 -15.23
C VAL A 31 19.31 -87.23 -16.28
N LEU A 32 20.30 -86.74 -17.01
CA LEU A 32 20.13 -85.90 -18.21
C LEU A 32 20.90 -86.56 -19.35
N SER A 33 20.22 -87.17 -20.33
CA SER A 33 20.90 -87.86 -21.44
C SER A 33 21.97 -86.98 -22.12
N PRO A 34 23.25 -87.38 -22.25
CA PRO A 34 23.90 -88.68 -21.93
C PRO A 34 24.57 -88.80 -20.54
N TRP A 35 24.40 -87.84 -19.63
CA TRP A 35 25.02 -87.74 -18.31
C TRP A 35 24.17 -88.38 -17.21
N ARG A 36 24.82 -89.18 -16.35
CA ARG A 36 24.24 -89.71 -15.11
C ARG A 36 25.14 -89.35 -13.94
N ALA A 37 24.66 -88.50 -13.04
CA ALA A 37 25.38 -88.11 -11.85
C ALA A 37 24.68 -88.67 -10.61
N GLN A 38 25.44 -89.37 -9.75
CA GLN A 38 25.00 -89.80 -8.43
C GLN A 38 25.60 -88.86 -7.39
N VAL A 39 24.75 -88.21 -6.61
CA VAL A 39 25.16 -87.25 -5.58
C VAL A 39 24.59 -87.72 -4.24
N SER A 40 25.39 -87.68 -3.17
CA SER A 40 24.88 -88.00 -1.82
C SER A 40 23.79 -86.99 -1.42
N LEU A 41 22.76 -87.47 -0.72
CA LEU A 41 21.64 -86.62 -0.29
C LEU A 41 22.12 -85.43 0.55
N ASN A 42 23.11 -85.65 1.41
CA ASN A 42 23.71 -84.60 2.23
C ASN A 42 24.38 -83.50 1.38
N LEU A 43 25.13 -83.88 0.34
CA LEU A 43 25.75 -82.90 -0.56
C LEU A 43 24.70 -82.13 -1.37
N PHE A 44 23.64 -82.81 -1.81
CA PHE A 44 22.52 -82.16 -2.50
C PHE A 44 21.82 -81.12 -1.61
N ILE A 45 21.57 -81.43 -0.34
CA ILE A 45 20.96 -80.49 0.63
C ILE A 45 21.87 -79.27 0.85
N VAL A 46 23.18 -79.47 1.03
CA VAL A 46 24.13 -78.35 1.20
C VAL A 46 24.15 -77.47 -0.05
N VAL A 47 24.24 -78.05 -1.24
CA VAL A 47 24.22 -77.31 -2.51
C VAL A 47 22.90 -76.55 -2.68
N LEU A 48 21.76 -77.15 -2.30
CA LEU A 48 20.47 -76.50 -2.35
C LEU A 48 20.39 -75.30 -1.39
N VAL A 49 20.82 -75.47 -0.14
CA VAL A 49 20.81 -74.40 0.88
C VAL A 49 21.75 -73.26 0.47
N VAL A 50 22.97 -73.58 0.02
CA VAL A 50 23.95 -72.60 -0.46
C VAL A 50 23.43 -71.91 -1.73
N GLY A 51 22.82 -72.65 -2.65
CA GLY A 51 22.21 -72.12 -3.86
C GLY A 51 21.07 -71.14 -3.57
N VAL A 52 20.16 -71.51 -2.66
CA VAL A 52 19.06 -70.62 -2.21
C VAL A 52 19.62 -69.38 -1.50
N ALA A 53 20.64 -69.53 -0.66
CA ALA A 53 21.29 -68.40 0.02
C ALA A 53 21.99 -67.45 -0.98
N LEU A 54 22.69 -67.98 -1.99
CA LEU A 54 23.32 -67.23 -3.06
C LEU A 54 22.28 -66.48 -3.90
N ILE A 55 21.21 -67.16 -4.34
CA ILE A 55 20.11 -66.53 -5.08
C ILE A 55 19.47 -65.43 -4.25
N HIS A 56 19.20 -65.66 -2.97
CA HIS A 56 18.65 -64.65 -2.07
C HIS A 56 19.58 -63.43 -1.92
N LEU A 57 20.89 -63.65 -1.77
CA LEU A 57 21.89 -62.59 -1.70
C LEU A 57 21.93 -61.78 -3.01
N LEU A 58 21.89 -62.48 -4.16
CA LEU A 58 21.89 -61.87 -5.48
C LEU A 58 20.64 -60.99 -5.67
N LEU A 59 19.44 -61.50 -5.38
CA LEU A 59 18.19 -60.72 -5.43
C LEU A 59 18.25 -59.50 -4.48
N ARG A 60 18.85 -59.65 -3.29
CA ARG A 60 19.01 -58.55 -2.33
C ARG A 60 19.98 -57.47 -2.83
N MET A 61 21.04 -57.85 -3.52
CA MET A 61 21.94 -56.90 -4.19
C MET A 61 21.24 -56.18 -5.33
N VAL A 62 20.54 -56.91 -6.21
CA VAL A 62 19.79 -56.33 -7.34
C VAL A 62 18.74 -55.33 -6.84
N THR A 63 17.93 -55.69 -5.84
CA THR A 63 16.90 -54.79 -5.29
C THR A 63 17.49 -53.53 -4.64
N ARG A 64 18.63 -53.62 -3.94
CA ARG A 64 19.33 -52.45 -3.40
C ARG A 64 19.90 -51.55 -4.50
N THR A 65 20.50 -52.13 -5.54
CA THR A 65 21.06 -51.39 -6.68
C THR A 65 19.98 -50.69 -7.48
N VAL A 66 18.82 -51.32 -7.70
CA VAL A 66 17.69 -50.73 -8.44
C VAL A 66 17.00 -49.61 -7.65
N GLN A 67 17.03 -49.62 -6.31
CA GLN A 67 16.40 -48.58 -5.47
C GLN A 67 17.32 -47.38 -5.13
N LEU A 68 18.63 -47.50 -5.35
CA LEU A 68 19.61 -46.44 -5.09
C LEU A 68 19.44 -45.18 -5.96
N PRO A 69 19.18 -45.26 -7.29
CA PRO A 69 18.99 -44.08 -8.13
C PRO A 69 17.88 -43.18 -7.64
N GLY A 70 16.73 -43.76 -7.25
CA GLY A 70 15.59 -43.01 -6.71
C GLY A 70 15.86 -42.39 -5.34
N ARG A 71 16.75 -42.96 -4.52
CA ARG A 71 17.16 -42.35 -3.23
C ARG A 71 18.15 -41.20 -3.43
N VAL A 72 19.08 -41.34 -4.37
CA VAL A 72 20.05 -40.30 -4.74
C VAL A 72 19.36 -39.14 -5.44
N ALA A 73 18.43 -39.41 -6.37
CA ALA A 73 17.62 -38.38 -7.02
C ALA A 73 16.83 -37.56 -6.00
N ARG A 74 16.14 -38.22 -5.05
CA ARG A 74 15.42 -37.54 -3.96
C ARG A 74 16.34 -36.75 -3.03
N TRP A 75 17.56 -37.25 -2.75
CA TRP A 75 18.52 -36.53 -1.94
C TRP A 75 19.09 -35.30 -2.67
N ARG A 76 19.38 -35.42 -3.98
CA ARG A 76 19.81 -34.30 -4.83
C ARG A 76 18.72 -33.24 -4.93
N GLU A 77 17.49 -33.66 -5.16
CA GLU A 77 16.33 -32.76 -5.23
C GLU A 77 16.12 -32.01 -3.90
N ARG A 78 16.17 -32.71 -2.76
CA ARG A 78 16.14 -32.06 -1.44
C ARG A 78 17.29 -31.06 -1.28
N ARG A 79 18.51 -31.45 -1.64
CA ARG A 79 19.68 -30.57 -1.52
C ARG A 79 19.59 -29.34 -2.44
N ARG A 80 18.97 -29.50 -3.62
CA ARG A 80 18.67 -28.41 -4.56
C ARG A 80 17.67 -27.42 -3.94
N ARG A 81 16.56 -27.93 -3.37
CA ARG A 81 15.57 -27.11 -2.64
C ARG A 81 16.18 -26.40 -1.44
N ASP A 82 16.90 -27.11 -0.58
CA ASP A 82 17.58 -26.52 0.58
C ASP A 82 18.60 -25.43 0.19
N LYS A 83 19.19 -25.55 -1.02
CA LYS A 83 20.09 -24.52 -1.56
C LYS A 83 19.29 -23.33 -2.07
N ALA A 84 18.21 -23.55 -2.81
CA ALA A 84 17.33 -22.50 -3.31
C ALA A 84 16.74 -21.68 -2.16
N ASP A 85 16.19 -22.34 -1.14
CA ASP A 85 15.57 -21.68 0.02
C ASP A 85 16.58 -20.86 0.81
N ARG A 86 17.77 -21.40 1.09
CA ARG A 86 18.84 -20.64 1.76
C ARG A 86 19.32 -19.46 0.95
N ALA A 87 19.45 -19.61 -0.37
CA ALA A 87 19.84 -18.52 -1.26
C ALA A 87 18.75 -17.44 -1.32
N LEU A 88 17.48 -17.83 -1.35
CA LEU A 88 16.35 -16.90 -1.34
C LEU A 88 16.29 -16.12 -0.02
N HIS A 89 16.38 -16.80 1.11
CA HIS A 89 16.45 -16.16 2.43
C HIS A 89 17.63 -15.18 2.51
N GLY A 90 18.83 -15.61 2.07
CA GLY A 90 20.00 -14.73 2.01
C GLY A 90 19.78 -13.52 1.11
N SER A 91 19.10 -13.70 -0.03
CA SER A 91 18.81 -12.58 -0.95
C SER A 91 17.85 -11.56 -0.36
N VAL A 92 16.81 -12.01 0.33
CA VAL A 92 15.83 -11.14 0.99
C VAL A 92 16.49 -10.40 2.16
N THR A 93 17.28 -11.08 2.98
CA THR A 93 18.02 -10.46 4.08
C THR A 93 18.97 -9.38 3.56
N ALA A 94 19.79 -9.71 2.56
CA ALA A 94 20.72 -8.75 1.96
C ALA A 94 20.00 -7.55 1.31
N LEU A 95 18.81 -7.77 0.71
CA LEU A 95 18.00 -6.70 0.14
C LEU A 95 17.54 -5.70 1.22
N PHE A 96 17.03 -6.20 2.35
CA PHE A 96 16.59 -5.34 3.46
C PHE A 96 17.76 -4.68 4.20
N GLU A 97 18.94 -5.28 4.18
CA GLU A 97 20.19 -4.67 4.68
C GLU A 97 20.80 -3.65 3.71
N GLY A 98 20.19 -3.44 2.53
CA GLY A 98 20.70 -2.53 1.50
C GLY A 98 21.93 -3.05 0.73
N ARG A 99 22.31 -4.32 0.92
CA ARG A 99 23.43 -4.95 0.21
C ARG A 99 22.98 -5.49 -1.15
N TYR A 100 22.62 -4.59 -2.05
CA TYR A 100 21.96 -4.93 -3.32
C TYR A 100 22.77 -5.88 -4.22
N SER A 101 24.09 -5.74 -4.29
CA SER A 101 24.95 -6.66 -5.06
C SER A 101 24.90 -8.10 -4.55
N GLU A 102 24.88 -8.28 -3.22
CA GLU A 102 24.78 -9.60 -2.60
C GLU A 102 23.36 -10.16 -2.75
N ALA A 103 22.34 -9.31 -2.60
CA ALA A 103 20.95 -9.68 -2.82
C ALA A 103 20.74 -10.22 -4.24
N LEU A 104 21.22 -9.49 -5.26
CA LEU A 104 21.11 -9.88 -6.67
C LEU A 104 21.80 -11.22 -6.95
N LYS A 105 23.03 -11.41 -6.44
CA LYS A 105 23.77 -12.67 -6.62
C LYS A 105 23.06 -13.85 -5.95
N SER A 106 22.57 -13.65 -4.74
CA SER A 106 21.88 -14.69 -3.97
C SER A 106 20.53 -15.02 -4.60
N ALA A 107 19.80 -14.02 -5.10
CA ALA A 107 18.54 -14.19 -5.81
C ALA A 107 18.72 -14.95 -7.13
N SER A 108 19.73 -14.60 -7.93
CA SER A 108 20.09 -15.34 -9.15
C SER A 108 20.45 -16.81 -8.87
N THR A 109 21.16 -17.06 -7.75
CA THR A 109 21.48 -18.41 -7.29
C THR A 109 20.20 -19.16 -6.89
N ALA A 110 19.28 -18.51 -6.21
CA ALA A 110 17.98 -19.08 -5.82
C ALA A 110 17.15 -19.42 -7.06
N TYR A 111 17.04 -18.48 -8.01
CA TYR A 111 16.32 -18.64 -9.27
C TYR A 111 16.80 -19.87 -10.06
N SER A 112 18.13 -20.00 -10.24
CA SER A 112 18.73 -21.14 -10.94
C SER A 112 18.54 -22.47 -10.18
N ALA A 113 18.60 -22.42 -8.84
CA ALA A 113 18.42 -23.59 -8.00
C ALA A 113 16.95 -24.02 -7.88
N SER A 114 15.99 -23.14 -8.09
CA SER A 114 14.56 -23.43 -7.95
C SER A 114 13.84 -23.68 -9.29
N ASP A 115 14.57 -23.72 -10.40
CA ASP A 115 13.98 -23.83 -11.75
C ASP A 115 13.12 -22.63 -12.16
N GLY A 116 13.56 -21.42 -11.77
CA GLY A 116 12.92 -20.18 -12.19
C GLY A 116 11.87 -19.65 -11.20
N SER A 117 12.20 -19.57 -9.91
CA SER A 117 11.25 -19.04 -8.91
C SER A 117 10.88 -17.58 -9.23
N PRO A 118 9.59 -17.25 -9.40
CA PRO A 118 9.16 -15.87 -9.64
C PRO A 118 9.57 -14.94 -8.49
N MET A 119 9.51 -15.44 -7.25
CA MET A 119 9.91 -14.67 -6.08
C MET A 119 11.41 -14.31 -6.12
N ALA A 120 12.26 -15.27 -6.50
CA ALA A 120 13.68 -15.00 -6.67
C ALA A 120 13.93 -13.96 -7.78
N ALA A 121 13.19 -14.04 -8.89
CA ALA A 121 13.27 -13.06 -9.97
C ALA A 121 12.83 -11.65 -9.52
N LEU A 122 11.74 -11.52 -8.74
CA LEU A 122 11.29 -10.22 -8.21
C LEU A 122 12.29 -9.62 -7.20
N VAL A 123 12.90 -10.44 -6.34
CA VAL A 123 13.96 -9.99 -5.43
C VAL A 123 15.19 -9.52 -6.23
N ALA A 124 15.56 -10.26 -7.28
CA ALA A 124 16.63 -9.87 -8.19
C ALA A 124 16.32 -8.56 -8.91
N ALA A 125 15.10 -8.36 -9.41
CA ALA A 125 14.66 -7.13 -10.05
C ALA A 125 14.77 -5.94 -9.09
N ARG A 126 14.30 -6.08 -7.85
CA ARG A 126 14.38 -5.01 -6.83
C ARG A 126 15.83 -4.69 -6.43
N ALA A 127 16.69 -5.72 -6.35
CA ALA A 127 18.11 -5.53 -6.10
C ALA A 127 18.82 -4.84 -7.27
N ALA A 128 18.51 -5.22 -8.52
CA ALA A 128 19.04 -4.58 -9.72
C ALA A 128 18.60 -3.11 -9.83
N TYR A 129 17.35 -2.81 -9.50
CA TYR A 129 16.85 -1.43 -9.39
C TYR A 129 17.61 -0.62 -8.33
N GLY A 130 17.86 -1.20 -7.15
CA GLY A 130 18.67 -0.56 -6.09
C GLY A 130 20.13 -0.30 -6.49
N LEU A 131 20.66 -1.08 -7.44
CA LEU A 131 21.97 -0.85 -8.06
C LEU A 131 21.94 0.16 -9.21
N GLN A 132 20.77 0.70 -9.57
CA GLN A 132 20.56 1.53 -10.75
C GLN A 132 20.96 0.82 -12.06
N ASP A 133 20.80 -0.51 -12.12
CA ASP A 133 21.05 -1.31 -13.31
C ASP A 133 19.75 -1.59 -14.05
N ASP A 134 19.34 -0.65 -14.90
CA ASP A 134 18.09 -0.71 -15.66
C ASP A 134 18.01 -1.92 -16.60
N THR A 135 19.15 -2.38 -17.12
CA THR A 135 19.22 -3.53 -18.03
C THR A 135 18.85 -4.82 -17.31
N ARG A 136 19.58 -5.16 -16.23
CA ARG A 136 19.30 -6.36 -15.44
C ARG A 136 17.94 -6.26 -14.75
N TYR A 137 17.54 -5.07 -14.33
CA TYR A 137 16.21 -4.84 -13.78
C TYR A 137 15.10 -5.33 -14.70
N ARG A 138 15.11 -4.95 -15.98
CA ARG A 138 14.10 -5.38 -16.97
C ARG A 138 14.18 -6.88 -17.25
N GLU A 139 15.40 -7.41 -17.42
CA GLU A 139 15.61 -8.86 -17.62
C GLU A 139 14.99 -9.69 -16.49
N TRP A 140 15.17 -9.28 -15.24
CA TRP A 140 14.60 -9.99 -14.09
C TRP A 140 13.08 -9.86 -13.97
N LEU A 141 12.50 -8.75 -14.43
CA LEU A 141 11.04 -8.62 -14.53
C LEU A 141 10.46 -9.54 -15.61
N ASP A 142 11.14 -9.66 -16.76
CA ASP A 142 10.73 -10.57 -17.83
C ASP A 142 10.78 -12.03 -17.34
N HIS A 143 11.85 -12.41 -16.63
CA HIS A 143 11.95 -13.72 -15.97
C HIS A 143 10.85 -13.98 -14.94
N ALA A 144 10.37 -12.95 -14.24
CA ALA A 144 9.23 -13.07 -13.34
C ALA A 144 7.91 -13.25 -14.12
N ALA A 145 7.79 -12.66 -15.31
CA ALA A 145 6.60 -12.76 -16.16
C ALA A 145 6.44 -14.14 -16.83
N GLU A 146 7.54 -14.82 -17.16
CA GLU A 146 7.55 -16.13 -17.84
C GLU A 146 6.80 -17.25 -17.07
N GLN A 147 6.68 -17.13 -15.75
CA GLN A 147 6.17 -18.19 -14.86
C GLN A 147 4.65 -18.14 -14.64
N GLY A 148 3.94 -17.25 -15.36
CA GLY A 148 2.48 -17.26 -15.46
C GLY A 148 1.71 -16.62 -14.30
N LYS A 149 0.41 -16.97 -14.22
CA LYS A 149 -0.61 -16.29 -13.39
C LYS A 149 -0.37 -16.32 -11.88
N GLU A 150 0.36 -17.31 -11.36
CA GLU A 150 0.57 -17.47 -9.91
C GLU A 150 1.36 -16.31 -9.29
N SER A 151 2.23 -15.65 -10.08
CA SER A 151 3.08 -14.54 -9.61
C SER A 151 2.65 -13.17 -10.13
N GLU A 152 1.59 -13.12 -10.95
CA GLU A 152 1.16 -11.93 -11.68
C GLU A 152 0.87 -10.76 -10.73
N VAL A 153 0.19 -11.02 -9.62
CA VAL A 153 -0.11 -10.00 -8.60
C VAL A 153 1.16 -9.43 -7.97
N ALA A 154 2.11 -10.28 -7.58
CA ALA A 154 3.37 -9.85 -6.96
C ALA A 154 4.24 -9.06 -7.95
N ARG A 155 4.26 -9.48 -9.22
CA ARG A 155 4.94 -8.77 -10.30
C ARG A 155 4.33 -7.39 -10.54
N LEU A 156 3.02 -7.30 -10.74
CA LEU A 156 2.32 -6.03 -10.98
C LEU A 156 2.46 -5.04 -9.81
N MET A 157 2.37 -5.54 -8.57
CA MET A 157 2.63 -4.72 -7.37
C MET A 157 4.07 -4.19 -7.36
N THR A 158 5.06 -5.05 -7.65
CA THR A 158 6.47 -4.65 -7.70
C THR A 158 6.73 -3.63 -8.81
N GLU A 159 6.19 -3.86 -10.01
CA GLU A 159 6.30 -2.92 -11.13
C GLU A 159 5.66 -1.56 -10.81
N ALA A 160 4.49 -1.56 -10.17
CA ALA A 160 3.83 -0.31 -9.76
C ALA A 160 4.65 0.46 -8.71
N GLU A 161 5.18 -0.22 -7.69
CA GLU A 161 6.04 0.40 -6.68
C GLU A 161 7.30 1.02 -7.30
N LEU A 162 8.00 0.27 -8.15
CA LEU A 162 9.23 0.74 -8.79
C LEU A 162 8.95 1.86 -9.79
N ALA A 163 7.83 1.83 -10.51
CA ALA A 163 7.40 2.92 -11.37
C ALA A 163 7.10 4.19 -10.56
N ILE A 164 6.47 4.06 -9.38
CA ILE A 164 6.26 5.19 -8.46
C ILE A 164 7.59 5.77 -7.98
N ASP A 165 8.55 4.93 -7.59
CA ASP A 165 9.88 5.35 -7.14
C ASP A 165 10.65 6.07 -8.26
N ALA A 166 10.48 5.62 -9.50
CA ALA A 166 11.00 6.26 -10.71
C ALA A 166 10.20 7.49 -11.18
N ARG A 167 9.16 7.92 -10.44
CA ARG A 167 8.21 9.01 -10.82
C ARG A 167 7.49 8.79 -12.16
N GLN A 168 7.34 7.54 -12.59
CA GLN A 168 6.61 7.12 -13.78
C GLN A 168 5.15 6.80 -13.41
N PHE A 169 4.40 7.81 -12.95
CA PHE A 169 3.07 7.62 -12.37
C PHE A 169 2.04 7.04 -13.35
N GLU A 170 2.13 7.37 -14.64
CA GLU A 170 1.25 6.79 -15.67
C GLU A 170 1.50 5.29 -15.89
N LEU A 171 2.77 4.87 -15.85
CA LEU A 171 3.12 3.45 -15.91
C LEU A 171 2.59 2.73 -14.67
N ALA A 172 2.78 3.31 -13.48
CA ALA A 172 2.24 2.77 -12.24
C ALA A 172 0.70 2.63 -12.29
N ALA A 173 0.01 3.65 -12.79
CA ALA A 173 -1.45 3.62 -12.97
C ALA A 173 -1.88 2.47 -13.89
N ALA A 174 -1.17 2.26 -15.01
CA ALA A 174 -1.45 1.16 -15.93
C ALA A 174 -1.27 -0.22 -15.29
N ARG A 175 -0.22 -0.42 -14.47
CA ARG A 175 0.01 -1.68 -13.75
C ARG A 175 -1.03 -1.94 -12.66
N LEU A 176 -1.41 -0.90 -11.91
CA LEU A 176 -2.46 -0.99 -10.91
C LEU A 176 -3.83 -1.26 -11.54
N ALA A 177 -4.13 -0.69 -12.72
CA ALA A 177 -5.34 -0.99 -13.47
C ALA A 177 -5.41 -2.47 -13.91
N GLN A 178 -4.31 -3.02 -14.44
CA GLN A 178 -4.20 -4.46 -14.75
C GLN A 178 -4.43 -5.32 -13.50
N LEU A 179 -3.90 -4.89 -12.35
CA LEU A 179 -4.08 -5.61 -11.09
C LEU A 179 -5.56 -5.63 -10.65
N ARG A 180 -6.34 -4.56 -10.89
CA ARG A 180 -7.77 -4.53 -10.57
C ARG A 180 -8.57 -5.58 -11.34
N GLU A 181 -8.21 -5.87 -12.58
CA GLU A 181 -8.87 -6.88 -13.43
C GLU A 181 -8.72 -8.30 -12.87
N THR A 182 -7.63 -8.57 -12.13
CA THR A 182 -7.43 -9.85 -11.44
C THR A 182 -8.39 -10.05 -10.25
N GLY A 183 -9.18 -9.03 -9.89
CA GLY A 183 -10.24 -9.10 -8.88
C GLY A 183 -9.76 -9.00 -7.43
N GLN A 184 -8.45 -8.87 -7.19
CA GLN A 184 -7.89 -8.79 -5.85
C GLN A 184 -7.74 -7.34 -5.39
N LYS A 185 -8.59 -6.90 -4.46
CA LYS A 185 -8.46 -5.59 -3.81
C LYS A 185 -7.66 -5.71 -2.52
N HIS A 186 -6.40 -5.32 -2.59
CA HIS A 186 -5.50 -5.32 -1.42
C HIS A 186 -5.34 -3.90 -0.85
N ILE A 187 -5.20 -3.78 0.47
CA ILE A 187 -4.93 -2.50 1.14
C ILE A 187 -3.65 -1.85 0.60
N ALA A 188 -2.62 -2.65 0.31
CA ALA A 188 -1.37 -2.17 -0.29
C ALA A 188 -1.60 -1.54 -1.66
N MET A 189 -2.41 -2.16 -2.51
CA MET A 189 -2.79 -1.62 -3.83
C MET A 189 -3.49 -0.27 -3.68
N LEU A 190 -4.50 -0.17 -2.80
CA LEU A 190 -5.21 1.09 -2.55
C LEU A 190 -4.28 2.21 -2.11
N ARG A 191 -3.25 1.92 -1.31
CA ARG A 191 -2.24 2.92 -0.90
C ARG A 191 -1.41 3.41 -2.09
N LEU A 192 -1.00 2.51 -2.98
CA LEU A 192 -0.28 2.89 -4.20
C LEU A 192 -1.19 3.67 -5.16
N GLU A 193 -2.43 3.24 -5.35
CA GLU A 193 -3.42 3.95 -6.16
C GLU A 193 -3.70 5.36 -5.60
N SER A 194 -3.81 5.53 -4.27
CA SER A 194 -3.93 6.85 -3.66
C SER A 194 -2.73 7.75 -3.96
N LYS A 195 -1.50 7.22 -3.88
CA LYS A 195 -0.28 7.99 -4.20
C LYS A 195 -0.25 8.39 -5.67
N VAL A 196 -0.55 7.45 -6.58
CA VAL A 196 -0.59 7.70 -8.03
C VAL A 196 -1.69 8.70 -8.38
N ALA A 197 -2.89 8.54 -7.83
CA ALA A 197 -4.01 9.44 -8.07
C ALA A 197 -3.71 10.87 -7.59
N TYR A 198 -3.01 11.03 -6.47
CA TYR A 198 -2.56 12.33 -5.97
C TYR A 198 -1.61 13.02 -6.96
N GLU A 199 -0.58 12.30 -7.42
CA GLU A 199 0.45 12.85 -8.33
C GLU A 199 -0.11 13.17 -9.73
N LEU A 200 -1.08 12.38 -10.20
CA LEU A 200 -1.74 12.59 -11.50
C LEU A 200 -2.93 13.55 -11.44
N GLY A 201 -3.27 14.10 -10.27
CA GLY A 201 -4.41 14.99 -10.10
C GLY A 201 -5.78 14.33 -10.34
N ARG A 202 -5.87 13.01 -10.15
CA ARG A 202 -7.10 12.21 -10.26
C ARG A 202 -7.87 12.22 -8.95
N TRP A 203 -8.40 13.38 -8.59
CA TRP A 203 -8.94 13.65 -7.25
C TRP A 203 -10.14 12.77 -6.86
N GLU A 204 -11.02 12.43 -7.80
CA GLU A 204 -12.16 11.55 -7.54
C GLU A 204 -11.72 10.12 -7.18
N GLU A 205 -10.69 9.61 -7.87
CA GLU A 205 -10.07 8.32 -7.53
C GLU A 205 -9.44 8.38 -6.14
N LEU A 206 -8.74 9.47 -5.82
CA LEU A 206 -8.13 9.66 -4.50
C LEU A 206 -9.18 9.63 -3.38
N VAL A 207 -10.29 10.36 -3.52
CA VAL A 207 -11.40 10.36 -2.54
C VAL A 207 -11.93 8.93 -2.35
N ASN A 208 -12.22 8.24 -3.45
CA ASN A 208 -12.75 6.87 -3.41
C ASN A 208 -11.78 5.89 -2.73
N ASN A 209 -10.48 5.99 -3.02
CA ASN A 209 -9.46 5.12 -2.44
C ASN A 209 -9.28 5.40 -0.93
N VAL A 210 -9.24 6.66 -0.52
CA VAL A 210 -9.09 7.04 0.90
C VAL A 210 -10.31 6.61 1.72
N ARG A 211 -11.53 6.75 1.19
CA ARG A 211 -12.76 6.24 1.83
C ARG A 211 -12.72 4.72 2.01
N GLN A 212 -12.23 3.98 1.01
CA GLN A 212 -12.05 2.52 1.12
C GLN A 212 -10.99 2.17 2.17
N LEU A 213 -9.86 2.87 2.21
CA LEU A 213 -8.83 2.68 3.24
C LEU A 213 -9.39 2.93 4.65
N ARG A 214 -10.22 3.95 4.83
CA ARG A 214 -10.93 4.23 6.09
C ARG A 214 -11.90 3.09 6.45
N LYS A 215 -12.71 2.64 5.49
CA LYS A 215 -13.66 1.53 5.67
C LYS A 215 -12.97 0.23 6.11
N HIS A 216 -11.78 -0.04 5.58
CA HIS A 216 -10.97 -1.21 5.93
C HIS A 216 -10.07 -0.98 7.16
N LYS A 217 -10.23 0.13 7.89
CA LYS A 217 -9.41 0.51 9.07
C LYS A 217 -7.90 0.61 8.78
N ALA A 218 -7.53 0.82 7.51
CA ALA A 218 -6.15 1.04 7.09
C ALA A 218 -5.67 2.49 7.32
N LEU A 219 -6.62 3.41 7.54
CA LEU A 219 -6.43 4.80 7.95
C LEU A 219 -7.46 5.16 9.03
N THR A 220 -7.06 5.95 10.03
CA THR A 220 -7.99 6.60 10.95
C THR A 220 -8.66 7.80 10.28
N ALA A 221 -9.75 8.33 10.86
CA ALA A 221 -10.40 9.54 10.35
C ALA A 221 -9.43 10.73 10.29
N GLU A 222 -8.60 10.89 11.33
CA GLU A 222 -7.58 11.93 11.42
C GLU A 222 -6.50 11.79 10.33
N GLN A 223 -6.05 10.57 10.04
CA GLN A 223 -5.08 10.31 8.96
C GLN A 223 -5.67 10.52 7.56
N ALA A 224 -6.97 10.26 7.39
CA ALA A 224 -7.66 10.42 6.11
C ALA A 224 -7.99 11.90 5.80
N ALA A 225 -8.26 12.71 6.83
CA ALA A 225 -8.75 14.07 6.67
C ALA A 225 -7.85 14.97 5.79
N PRO A 226 -6.51 15.03 5.94
CA PRO A 226 -5.67 15.85 5.07
C PRO A 226 -5.75 15.46 3.59
N ALA A 227 -5.78 14.16 3.29
CA ALA A 227 -5.86 13.66 1.92
C ALA A 227 -7.22 13.95 1.28
N LEU A 228 -8.32 13.74 2.03
CA LEU A 228 -9.68 14.08 1.58
C LEU A 228 -9.83 15.58 1.36
N ARG A 229 -9.43 16.40 2.33
CA ARG A 229 -9.45 17.86 2.24
C ARG A 229 -8.76 18.33 0.95
N ARG A 230 -7.52 17.89 0.73
CA ARG A 230 -6.75 18.28 -0.46
C ARG A 230 -7.45 17.82 -1.75
N ALA A 231 -7.94 16.58 -1.79
CA ALA A 231 -8.64 16.05 -2.95
C ALA A 231 -9.91 16.85 -3.29
N HIS A 232 -10.75 17.16 -2.30
CA HIS A 232 -11.96 17.96 -2.49
C HIS A 232 -11.63 19.38 -2.93
N VAL A 233 -10.68 20.04 -2.26
CA VAL A 233 -10.27 21.41 -2.62
C VAL A 233 -9.78 21.47 -4.06
N GLU A 234 -8.89 20.57 -4.47
CA GLU A 234 -8.36 20.58 -5.83
C GLU A 234 -9.41 20.20 -6.87
N ARG A 235 -10.32 19.26 -6.55
CA ARG A 235 -11.45 18.95 -7.43
C ARG A 235 -12.36 20.15 -7.62
N MET A 236 -12.67 20.87 -6.53
CA MET A 236 -13.47 22.10 -6.59
C MET A 236 -12.75 23.22 -7.34
N ARG A 237 -11.42 23.33 -7.23
CA ARG A 237 -10.63 24.27 -8.05
C ARG A 237 -10.73 23.96 -9.55
N GLN A 238 -10.74 22.69 -9.95
CA GLN A 238 -10.95 22.30 -11.35
C GLN A 238 -12.36 22.67 -11.85
N LEU A 239 -13.36 22.67 -10.97
CA LEU A 239 -14.76 22.95 -11.29
C LEU A 239 -15.15 24.43 -11.17
N VAL A 240 -14.26 25.31 -10.69
CA VAL A 240 -14.59 26.72 -10.38
C VAL A 240 -15.12 27.52 -11.60
N GLY A 241 -14.81 27.08 -12.81
CA GLY A 241 -15.31 27.68 -14.05
C GLY A 241 -16.76 27.32 -14.40
N ASP A 242 -17.33 26.29 -13.76
CA ASP A 242 -18.71 25.86 -13.93
C ASP A 242 -19.42 25.85 -12.57
N ALA A 243 -20.18 26.93 -12.30
CA ALA A 243 -20.86 27.12 -11.03
C ALA A 243 -21.90 26.03 -10.73
N SER A 244 -22.51 25.41 -11.76
CA SER A 244 -23.50 24.35 -11.57
C SER A 244 -22.82 23.04 -11.22
N ALA A 245 -21.75 22.67 -11.93
CA ALA A 245 -20.96 21.48 -11.62
C ALA A 245 -20.28 21.59 -10.24
N LEU A 246 -19.78 22.78 -9.88
CA LEU A 246 -19.19 23.03 -8.57
C LEU A 246 -20.20 22.82 -7.43
N LEU A 247 -21.41 23.36 -7.58
CA LEU A 247 -22.48 23.18 -6.61
C LEU A 247 -22.93 21.72 -6.53
N GLY A 248 -23.06 21.04 -7.68
CA GLY A 248 -23.39 19.62 -7.74
C GLY A 248 -22.38 18.78 -6.95
N TYR A 249 -21.07 19.01 -7.17
CA TYR A 249 -20.02 18.32 -6.44
C TYR A 249 -20.06 18.61 -4.94
N TRP A 250 -20.28 19.87 -4.53
CA TRP A 250 -20.42 20.22 -3.11
C TRP A 250 -21.55 19.43 -2.42
N GLN A 251 -22.68 19.25 -3.09
CA GLN A 251 -23.83 18.51 -2.57
C GLN A 251 -23.58 16.99 -2.46
N GLU A 252 -22.62 16.46 -3.21
CA GLU A 252 -22.22 15.05 -3.13
C GLU A 252 -21.27 14.74 -1.97
N ILE A 253 -20.66 15.76 -1.35
CA ILE A 253 -19.72 15.56 -0.23
C ILE A 253 -20.51 15.11 1.01
N PRO A 254 -20.18 13.96 1.61
CA PRO A 254 -20.83 13.47 2.83
C PRO A 254 -20.68 14.45 3.99
N SER A 255 -21.70 14.53 4.85
CA SER A 255 -21.71 15.42 6.03
C SER A 255 -20.52 15.20 6.98
N GLU A 256 -20.04 13.96 7.12
CA GLU A 256 -18.86 13.62 7.91
C GLU A 256 -17.58 14.32 7.41
N GLU A 257 -17.46 14.53 6.09
CA GLU A 257 -16.31 15.17 5.47
C GLU A 257 -16.48 16.70 5.48
N LEU A 258 -17.72 17.18 5.38
CA LEU A 258 -18.07 18.60 5.56
C LEU A 258 -17.90 19.09 7.01
N ALA A 259 -17.76 18.18 7.97
CA ALA A 259 -17.40 18.52 9.35
C ALA A 259 -15.95 19.04 9.49
N ASP A 260 -15.11 18.87 8.46
CA ASP A 260 -13.74 19.37 8.46
C ASP A 260 -13.68 20.89 8.22
N ARG A 261 -13.44 21.66 9.30
CA ARG A 261 -13.31 23.12 9.23
C ARG A 261 -12.28 23.60 8.22
N GLY A 262 -11.15 22.90 8.10
CA GLY A 262 -10.11 23.33 7.16
C GLY A 262 -10.51 23.11 5.70
N LEU A 263 -11.38 22.13 5.41
CA LEU A 263 -12.01 22.00 4.10
C LEU A 263 -12.88 23.22 3.81
N ILE A 264 -13.74 23.59 4.77
CA ILE A 264 -14.66 24.73 4.59
C ILE A 264 -13.89 26.04 4.40
N LYS A 265 -12.84 26.30 5.19
CA LYS A 265 -11.99 27.50 5.04
C LYS A 265 -11.40 27.64 3.63
N GLU A 266 -10.96 26.54 3.02
CA GLU A 266 -10.36 26.56 1.68
C GLU A 266 -11.40 26.61 0.55
N VAL A 267 -12.56 25.98 0.73
CA VAL A 267 -13.61 25.90 -0.29
C VAL A 267 -14.48 27.15 -0.35
N LEU A 268 -14.71 27.81 0.79
CA LEU A 268 -15.62 28.96 0.88
C LEU A 268 -15.22 30.10 -0.06
N PRO A 269 -13.94 30.53 -0.16
CA PRO A 269 -13.51 31.50 -1.16
C PRO A 269 -13.72 31.04 -2.61
N LEU A 270 -13.60 29.74 -2.90
CA LEU A 270 -13.84 29.20 -4.25
C LEU A 270 -15.33 29.29 -4.60
N MET A 271 -16.19 28.91 -3.67
CA MET A 271 -17.64 29.00 -3.82
C MET A 271 -18.12 30.45 -3.92
N ALA A 272 -17.48 31.37 -3.19
CA ALA A 272 -17.79 32.80 -3.27
C ALA A 272 -17.46 33.38 -4.65
N ARG A 273 -16.31 33.00 -5.23
CA ARG A 273 -15.93 33.39 -6.60
C ARG A 273 -16.88 32.85 -7.67
N ALA A 274 -17.48 31.69 -7.43
CA ALA A 274 -18.49 31.10 -8.31
C ALA A 274 -19.93 31.61 -8.04
N GLY A 275 -20.13 32.50 -7.07
CA GLY A 275 -21.45 33.00 -6.67
C GLY A 275 -22.31 31.98 -5.92
N GLN A 276 -21.72 30.89 -5.42
CA GLN A 276 -22.42 29.75 -4.81
C GLN A 276 -22.24 29.66 -3.28
N ALA A 277 -21.51 30.58 -2.64
CA ALA A 277 -21.20 30.54 -1.21
C ALA A 277 -22.42 30.53 -0.27
N MET A 278 -23.59 31.00 -0.72
CA MET A 278 -24.84 30.91 0.05
C MET A 278 -25.16 29.47 0.47
N HIS A 279 -24.87 28.49 -0.38
CA HIS A 279 -25.09 27.07 -0.08
C HIS A 279 -24.20 26.52 1.03
N MET A 280 -23.15 27.25 1.42
CA MET A 280 -22.26 26.90 2.52
C MET A 280 -22.65 27.55 3.85
N ARG A 281 -23.62 28.49 3.85
CA ARG A 281 -24.01 29.26 5.04
C ARG A 281 -24.37 28.36 6.22
N ALA A 282 -25.32 27.45 6.01
CA ALA A 282 -25.81 26.55 7.07
C ALA A 282 -24.66 25.71 7.66
N GLN A 283 -23.82 25.11 6.81
CA GLN A 283 -22.68 24.31 7.26
C GLN A 283 -21.65 25.16 8.03
N THR A 284 -21.39 26.38 7.56
CA THR A 284 -20.46 27.31 8.23
C THR A 284 -20.97 27.72 9.60
N GLU A 285 -22.28 28.00 9.72
CA GLU A 285 -22.93 28.32 10.99
C GLU A 285 -22.87 27.16 11.98
N THR A 286 -23.20 25.94 11.53
CA THR A 286 -23.10 24.73 12.36
C THR A 286 -21.68 24.55 12.90
N LEU A 287 -20.66 24.65 12.05
CA LEU A 287 -19.27 24.46 12.47
C LEU A 287 -18.78 25.50 13.49
N LEU A 288 -19.20 26.75 13.34
CA LEU A 288 -18.88 27.85 14.26
C LEU A 288 -19.64 27.73 15.58
N ASP A 289 -20.89 27.27 15.55
CA ASP A 289 -21.70 27.01 16.74
C ASP A 289 -21.16 25.82 17.56
N GLU A 290 -20.64 24.77 16.90
CA GLU A 290 -20.06 23.59 17.55
C GLU A 290 -18.72 23.88 18.23
N GLN A 291 -17.81 24.52 17.50
CA GLN A 291 -16.56 25.02 18.08
C GLN A 291 -16.05 26.20 17.27
N TRP A 292 -15.85 27.29 17.99
CA TRP A 292 -15.50 28.58 17.44
C TRP A 292 -14.15 28.56 16.72
N ASP A 293 -14.10 29.22 15.56
CA ASP A 293 -12.91 29.35 14.74
C ASP A 293 -12.87 30.74 14.09
N SER A 294 -11.91 31.57 14.50
CA SER A 294 -11.82 32.97 14.06
C SER A 294 -11.58 33.11 12.55
N ASP A 295 -10.76 32.25 11.94
CA ASP A 295 -10.48 32.38 10.50
C ASP A 295 -11.71 32.00 9.68
N LEU A 296 -12.48 31.01 10.14
CA LEU A 296 -13.73 30.64 9.49
C LEU A 296 -14.79 31.75 9.66
N ALA A 297 -14.89 32.32 10.86
CA ALA A 297 -15.77 33.46 11.13
C ALA A 297 -15.42 34.65 10.22
N ARG A 298 -14.14 34.91 9.97
CA ARG A 298 -13.66 35.95 9.05
C ARG A 298 -14.22 35.82 7.63
N LEU A 299 -14.41 34.59 7.16
CA LEU A 299 -14.92 34.30 5.82
C LEU A 299 -16.45 34.36 5.74
N TYR A 300 -17.15 34.35 6.87
CA TYR A 300 -18.60 34.21 6.94
C TYR A 300 -19.37 35.28 6.12
N ALA A 301 -18.86 36.51 6.06
CA ALA A 301 -19.47 37.57 5.27
C ALA A 301 -19.59 37.23 3.77
N SER A 302 -18.75 36.33 3.25
CA SER A 302 -18.80 35.90 1.85
C SER A 302 -19.86 34.83 1.57
N CYS A 303 -20.50 34.24 2.60
CA CYS A 303 -21.66 33.38 2.44
C CYS A 303 -22.91 34.15 1.98
N ALA A 304 -22.98 35.46 2.19
CA ALA A 304 -24.11 36.26 1.72
C ALA A 304 -23.97 36.61 0.23
N ASN A 305 -25.03 36.40 -0.55
CA ASN A 305 -25.08 36.77 -1.97
C ASN A 305 -26.13 37.86 -2.26
N THR A 306 -27.30 37.76 -1.63
CA THR A 306 -28.38 38.76 -1.73
C THR A 306 -28.39 39.72 -0.54
N MET A 307 -29.18 40.79 -0.63
CA MET A 307 -29.40 41.71 0.51
C MET A 307 -30.09 41.00 1.67
N ASP A 308 -31.09 40.15 1.39
CA ASP A 308 -31.77 39.35 2.40
C ASP A 308 -30.82 38.37 3.10
N ASP A 309 -29.94 37.70 2.32
CA ASP A 309 -28.90 36.86 2.90
C ASP A 309 -27.93 37.65 3.77
N THR A 310 -27.57 38.87 3.36
CA THR A 310 -26.67 39.74 4.11
C THR A 310 -27.29 40.13 5.45
N ASN A 311 -28.59 40.47 5.47
CA ASN A 311 -29.31 40.75 6.71
C ASN A 311 -29.41 39.51 7.62
N ALA A 312 -29.69 38.33 7.05
CA ALA A 312 -29.73 37.08 7.82
C ALA A 312 -28.36 36.75 8.43
N CYS A 313 -27.28 36.86 7.65
CA CYS A 313 -25.91 36.68 8.13
C CYS A 313 -25.56 37.72 9.20
N LEU A 314 -25.95 38.99 9.03
CA LEU A 314 -25.69 40.04 10.01
C LEU A 314 -26.34 39.72 11.36
N HIS A 315 -27.61 39.33 11.36
CA HIS A 315 -28.34 38.95 12.57
C HIS A 315 -27.68 37.75 13.28
N LYS A 316 -27.26 36.73 12.53
CA LYS A 316 -26.56 35.56 13.09
C LYS A 316 -25.19 35.95 13.66
N ALA A 317 -24.43 36.79 12.96
CA ALA A 317 -23.13 37.26 13.41
C ALA A 317 -23.21 38.17 14.65
N GLU A 318 -24.25 39.00 14.76
CA GLU A 318 -24.50 39.81 15.97
C GLU A 318 -24.81 38.92 17.18
N ALA A 319 -25.54 37.82 17.00
CA ALA A 319 -25.76 36.83 18.07
C ALA A 319 -24.46 36.14 18.52
N TRP A 320 -23.51 35.92 17.61
CA TRP A 320 -22.18 35.42 17.97
C TRP A 320 -21.34 36.46 18.72
N LEU A 321 -21.52 37.75 18.42
CA LEU A 321 -20.76 38.84 19.05
C LEU A 321 -21.00 38.90 20.56
N GLU A 322 -22.21 38.57 21.03
CA GLU A 322 -22.52 38.49 22.47
C GLU A 322 -21.63 37.48 23.20
N LYS A 323 -21.30 36.36 22.53
CA LYS A 323 -20.43 35.31 23.08
C LYS A 323 -18.96 35.55 22.79
N GLN A 324 -18.64 36.22 21.68
CA GLN A 324 -17.29 36.40 21.15
C GLN A 324 -16.99 37.90 20.84
N PRO A 325 -17.02 38.79 21.86
CA PRO A 325 -16.98 40.24 21.64
C PRO A 325 -15.64 40.78 21.14
N ARG A 326 -14.55 40.01 21.29
CA ARG A 326 -13.18 40.42 20.93
C ARG A 326 -12.56 39.54 19.84
N ASP A 327 -13.36 38.78 19.11
CA ASP A 327 -12.85 37.94 18.02
C ASP A 327 -12.58 38.78 16.76
N ALA A 328 -11.33 38.81 16.31
CA ALA A 328 -10.93 39.65 15.17
C ALA A 328 -11.60 39.23 13.86
N GLY A 329 -11.79 37.93 13.64
CA GLY A 329 -12.43 37.37 12.44
C GLY A 329 -13.91 37.73 12.37
N LEU A 330 -14.65 37.56 13.45
CA LEU A 330 -16.06 37.94 13.54
C LEU A 330 -16.26 39.44 13.37
N LEU A 331 -15.44 40.26 14.05
CA LEU A 331 -15.50 41.71 13.91
C LEU A 331 -15.25 42.14 12.46
N PHE A 332 -14.31 41.48 11.77
CA PHE A 332 -14.08 41.71 10.34
C PHE A 332 -15.32 41.33 9.50
N ALA A 333 -15.92 40.17 9.76
CA ALA A 333 -17.10 39.72 9.03
C ALA A 333 -18.31 40.65 9.25
N LEU A 334 -18.57 41.07 10.49
CA LEU A 334 -19.58 42.07 10.83
C LEU A 334 -19.34 43.39 10.12
N GLY A 335 -18.09 43.87 10.10
CA GLY A 335 -17.71 45.07 9.37
C GLY A 335 -18.04 44.97 7.88
N GLN A 336 -17.72 43.83 7.25
CA GLN A 336 -18.01 43.58 5.84
C GLN A 336 -19.51 43.44 5.54
N LEU A 337 -20.28 42.82 6.43
CA LEU A 337 -21.75 42.72 6.33
C LEU A 337 -22.39 44.10 6.49
N CYS A 338 -22.01 44.88 7.51
CA CYS A 338 -22.47 46.25 7.70
C CYS A 338 -22.15 47.14 6.50
N ARG A 339 -20.99 46.96 5.87
CA ARG A 339 -20.61 47.69 4.66
C ARG A 339 -21.54 47.38 3.49
N ARG A 340 -21.98 46.12 3.33
CA ARG A 340 -22.90 45.70 2.27
C ARG A 340 -24.33 46.23 2.45
N VAL A 341 -24.77 46.39 3.70
CA VAL A 341 -26.07 47.00 4.04
C VAL A 341 -25.98 48.53 4.25
N GLU A 342 -24.86 49.15 3.89
CA GLU A 342 -24.62 50.60 3.97
C GLU A 342 -24.69 51.20 5.39
N LEU A 343 -24.46 50.39 6.43
CA LEU A 343 -24.33 50.83 7.82
C LEU A 343 -22.90 51.29 8.12
N TRP A 344 -22.45 52.35 7.45
CA TRP A 344 -21.05 52.78 7.38
C TRP A 344 -20.39 53.00 8.74
N GLY A 345 -21.08 53.65 9.69
CA GLY A 345 -20.55 53.92 11.03
C GLY A 345 -20.28 52.65 11.82
N LYS A 346 -21.20 51.68 11.77
CA LYS A 346 -20.99 50.36 12.39
C LYS A 346 -19.89 49.58 11.67
N ALA A 347 -19.86 49.63 10.34
CA ALA A 347 -18.83 48.98 9.53
C ALA A 347 -17.43 49.47 9.92
N GLN A 348 -17.24 50.79 10.05
CA GLN A 348 -15.97 51.38 10.49
C GLN A 348 -15.60 50.89 11.89
N SER A 349 -16.50 51.02 12.87
CA SER A 349 -16.23 50.62 14.26
C SER A 349 -15.83 49.14 14.39
N TYR A 350 -16.53 48.24 13.68
CA TYR A 350 -16.19 46.81 13.71
C TYR A 350 -14.87 46.50 13.02
N LEU A 351 -14.56 47.13 11.89
CA LEU A 351 -13.30 46.93 11.20
C LEU A 351 -12.10 47.51 11.98
N GLU A 352 -12.25 48.66 12.62
CA GLU A 352 -11.23 49.23 13.51
C GLU A 352 -11.02 48.36 14.76
N ALA A 353 -12.11 47.86 15.35
CA ALA A 353 -12.03 46.91 16.46
C ALA A 353 -11.30 45.62 16.05
N SER A 354 -11.65 45.03 14.90
CA SER A 354 -10.93 43.88 14.33
C SER A 354 -9.44 44.18 14.16
N LEU A 355 -9.11 45.34 13.59
CA LEU A 355 -7.74 45.76 13.36
C LEU A 355 -6.95 45.93 14.67
N SER A 356 -7.59 46.43 15.72
CA SER A 356 -6.96 46.60 17.04
C SER A 356 -6.65 45.27 17.73
N VAL A 357 -7.42 44.22 17.46
CA VAL A 357 -7.22 42.88 18.04
C VAL A 357 -6.15 42.13 17.25
N ASP A 358 -6.34 42.00 15.94
CA ASP A 358 -5.39 41.34 15.04
C ASP A 358 -5.25 42.15 13.74
N PRO A 359 -4.17 42.94 13.60
CA PRO A 359 -3.97 43.75 12.41
C PRO A 359 -3.68 42.86 11.19
N GLN A 360 -4.68 42.58 10.35
CA GLN A 360 -4.48 41.82 9.11
C GLN A 360 -4.54 42.72 7.87
N VAL A 361 -3.81 42.33 6.80
CA VAL A 361 -3.81 43.02 5.50
C VAL A 361 -5.24 43.20 4.98
N GLY A 362 -6.05 42.13 5.06
CA GLY A 362 -7.44 42.18 4.62
C GLY A 362 -8.29 43.22 5.38
N THR A 363 -8.02 43.45 6.67
CA THR A 363 -8.74 44.46 7.48
C THR A 363 -8.36 45.87 7.04
N HIS A 364 -7.07 46.13 6.77
CA HIS A 364 -6.63 47.40 6.22
C HIS A 364 -7.25 47.68 4.85
N LEU A 365 -7.29 46.69 3.94
CA LEU A 365 -7.92 46.85 2.63
C LEU A 365 -9.43 47.12 2.75
N ALA A 366 -10.13 46.44 3.66
CA ALA A 366 -11.55 46.70 3.91
C ALA A 366 -11.82 48.13 4.42
N LEU A 367 -11.00 48.63 5.36
CA LEU A 367 -11.07 50.02 5.83
C LEU A 367 -10.73 51.03 4.72
N ALA A 368 -9.72 50.74 3.91
CA ALA A 368 -9.34 51.60 2.79
C ALA A 368 -10.49 51.75 1.79
N HIS A 369 -11.13 50.65 1.41
CA HIS A 369 -12.31 50.67 0.54
C HIS A 369 -13.52 51.36 1.19
N LEU A 370 -13.74 51.17 2.49
CA LEU A 370 -14.80 51.88 3.21
C LEU A 370 -14.57 53.40 3.18
N PHE A 371 -13.34 53.86 3.42
CA PHE A 371 -13.01 55.28 3.37
C PHE A 371 -13.02 55.87 1.97
N GLU A 372 -12.75 55.08 0.92
CA GLU A 372 -13.00 55.51 -0.46
C GLU A 372 -14.49 55.76 -0.71
N THR A 373 -15.36 54.84 -0.30
CA THR A 373 -16.81 55.01 -0.43
C THR A 373 -17.31 56.23 0.32
N LEU A 374 -16.68 56.58 1.45
CA LEU A 374 -16.99 57.78 2.26
C LEU A 374 -16.24 59.05 1.81
N GLU A 375 -15.51 58.99 0.70
CA GLU A 375 -14.69 60.10 0.16
C GLU A 375 -13.59 60.63 1.11
N ARG A 376 -13.20 59.86 2.14
CA ARG A 376 -12.13 60.16 3.11
C ARG A 376 -10.76 59.69 2.59
N ARG A 377 -10.28 60.35 1.54
CA ARG A 377 -9.09 59.92 0.78
C ARG A 377 -7.81 59.76 1.61
N ASP A 378 -7.54 60.67 2.54
CA ASP A 378 -6.31 60.63 3.35
C ASP A 378 -6.24 59.39 4.24
N GLU A 379 -7.38 59.01 4.82
CA GLU A 379 -7.48 57.84 5.70
C GLU A 379 -7.41 56.55 4.90
N SER A 380 -8.05 56.52 3.74
CA SER A 380 -7.94 55.41 2.79
C SER A 380 -6.48 55.14 2.39
N GLN A 381 -5.75 56.19 2.00
CA GLN A 381 -4.34 56.08 1.61
C GLN A 381 -3.44 55.59 2.75
N ARG A 382 -3.70 56.00 4.00
CA ARG A 382 -2.97 55.47 5.17
C ARG A 382 -3.15 53.97 5.31
N HIS A 383 -4.38 53.46 5.12
CA HIS A 383 -4.63 52.03 5.22
C HIS A 383 -4.08 51.23 4.03
N TYR A 384 -4.10 51.76 2.81
CA TYR A 384 -3.40 51.13 1.69
C TYR A 384 -1.89 51.03 1.93
N ARG A 385 -1.27 52.10 2.46
CA ARG A 385 0.15 52.08 2.81
C ARG A 385 0.45 51.06 3.90
N ALA A 386 -0.34 51.02 4.97
CA ALA A 386 -0.18 50.05 6.05
C ALA A 386 -0.36 48.60 5.55
N ALA A 387 -1.31 48.35 4.64
CA ALA A 387 -1.48 47.06 3.99
C ALA A 387 -0.22 46.66 3.19
N ALA A 388 0.33 47.58 2.39
CA ALA A 388 1.52 47.34 1.58
C ALA A 388 2.77 47.09 2.45
N GLU A 389 2.99 47.90 3.49
CA GLU A 389 4.09 47.70 4.45
C GLU A 389 4.01 46.33 5.12
N LYS A 390 2.81 45.91 5.54
CA LYS A 390 2.62 44.60 6.17
C LYS A 390 2.84 43.44 5.21
N MET A 391 2.40 43.56 3.94
CA MET A 391 2.70 42.57 2.91
C MET A 391 4.21 42.45 2.64
N ALA A 392 4.93 43.58 2.63
CA ALA A 392 6.37 43.58 2.43
C ALA A 392 7.13 42.89 3.58
N VAL A 393 6.72 43.15 4.83
CA VAL A 393 7.29 42.46 6.01
C VAL A 393 6.98 40.96 5.98
N GLY A 394 5.77 40.57 5.57
CA GLY A 394 5.37 39.16 5.46
C GLY A 394 6.07 38.40 4.33
N ALA A 395 6.60 39.08 3.30
CA ALA A 395 7.34 38.45 2.21
C ALA A 395 8.84 38.25 2.52
N LEU A 396 9.35 38.91 3.56
CA LEU A 396 10.74 38.82 4.02
C LEU A 396 10.95 37.81 5.16
N ALA A 397 9.86 37.31 5.74
CA ALA A 397 9.84 36.25 6.76
C ALA A 397 9.44 34.92 6.11
#